data_AF-A0A7K3GA87-F1
#
_entry.id   AF-A0A7K3GA87-F1
#
_cell.length_a   1.000
_cell.length_b   1.000
_cell.length_c   1.000
_cell.angle_alpha   90.00
_cell.angle_beta   90.00
_cell.angle_gamma   90.00
#
_symmetry.space_group_name_H-M   'P 1'
#
loop_
_entity.id
_entity.type
_entity.pdbx_description
1 polymer ?
#
loop_
_entity_poly.entity_id
_entity_poly.type
_entity_poly.pdbx_seq_one_letter_code
_entity_poly.pdbx_strand_id
1 'polypeptide(L)'
;MTGHPSSGDGPARPVWRVAPDGGRTAPRHCVHLDAPEGPGTLPGAVCAPCAARGRSWRRLRWCATCGHVGCCDSSPGAHAHAHHLATGHPVAVSLAPDEDWAWCFADELFLVRAEGS
;
A
#
# COMPACT_ATOMS: atom_id res chain seq x y z
N MET A 1 -21.75 -28.81 33.77
CA MET A 1 -21.51 -28.19 32.45
C MET A 1 -20.49 -27.09 32.65
N THR A 2 -19.21 -27.43 32.61
CA THR A 2 -18.09 -26.48 32.77
C THR A 2 -17.94 -25.70 31.47
N GLY A 3 -18.23 -24.40 31.52
CA GLY A 3 -17.96 -23.48 30.42
C GLY A 3 -16.45 -23.29 30.25
N HIS A 4 -15.95 -23.49 29.04
CA HIS A 4 -14.60 -23.07 28.66
C HIS A 4 -14.57 -21.53 28.54
N PRO A 5 -13.52 -20.84 29.01
CA PRO A 5 -13.31 -19.45 28.61
C PRO A 5 -12.89 -19.42 27.13
N SER A 6 -13.62 -18.68 26.32
CA SER A 6 -13.25 -18.42 24.92
C SER A 6 -11.92 -17.68 24.86
N SER A 7 -10.95 -18.30 24.19
CA SER A 7 -9.63 -17.73 23.89
C SER A 7 -9.73 -16.46 23.04
N GLY A 8 -9.06 -15.42 23.54
CA GLY A 8 -8.55 -14.20 22.89
C GLY A 8 -9.01 -13.81 21.48
N ASP A 9 -9.75 -12.71 21.40
CA ASP A 9 -9.77 -11.81 20.25
C ASP A 9 -9.11 -10.48 20.70
N GLY A 10 -7.78 -10.47 20.72
CA GLY A 10 -7.04 -9.20 20.82
C GLY A 10 -7.04 -8.53 19.44
N PRO A 11 -6.88 -7.20 19.34
CA PRO A 11 -6.84 -6.54 18.05
C PRO A 11 -5.74 -7.17 17.19
N ALA A 12 -6.10 -7.55 15.96
CA ALA A 12 -5.14 -8.07 14.99
C ALA A 12 -3.95 -7.10 14.88
N ARG A 13 -2.74 -7.66 14.80
CA ARG A 13 -1.54 -6.83 14.64
C ARG A 13 -1.60 -6.16 13.25
N PRO A 14 -1.22 -4.88 13.14
CA PRO A 14 -1.24 -4.21 11.86
C PRO A 14 -0.25 -4.84 10.89
N VAL A 15 -0.64 -4.89 9.62
CA VAL A 15 0.17 -5.41 8.51
C VAL A 15 1.38 -4.51 8.26
N TRP A 16 1.17 -3.20 8.41
CA TRP A 16 2.14 -2.17 8.11
C TRP A 16 2.58 -1.41 9.36
N ARG A 17 3.79 -0.84 9.29
CA ARG A 17 4.24 0.19 10.22
C ARG A 17 4.75 1.39 9.43
N VAL A 18 4.63 2.59 9.99
CA VAL A 18 5.21 3.79 9.39
C VAL A 18 6.72 3.62 9.29
N ALA A 19 7.29 3.87 8.11
CA ALA A 19 8.73 3.81 7.89
C ALA A 19 9.45 4.86 8.76
N PRO A 20 10.62 4.55 9.33
CA PRO A 20 11.42 5.55 10.01
C PRO A 20 11.87 6.64 9.01
N ASP A 21 11.50 7.88 9.25
CA ASP A 21 12.10 9.02 8.55
C ASP A 21 13.56 9.15 9.04
N GLY A 22 14.54 8.94 8.16
CA GLY A 22 15.99 8.88 8.48
C GLY A 22 16.66 10.15 9.05
N GLY A 23 15.90 11.01 9.72
CA GLY A 23 16.40 12.23 10.37
C GLY A 23 15.35 13.07 11.09
N ARG A 24 14.09 12.64 11.20
CA ARG A 24 13.06 13.36 11.98
C ARG A 24 12.74 12.64 13.27
N THR A 25 12.71 13.40 14.38
CA THR A 25 12.43 12.88 15.73
C THR A 25 10.94 12.85 16.07
N ALA A 26 10.09 13.56 15.31
CA ALA A 26 8.66 13.63 15.60
C ALA A 26 7.92 12.35 15.13
N PRO A 27 7.11 11.72 15.99
CA PRO A 27 6.34 10.54 15.59
C PRO A 27 5.32 10.90 14.50
N ARG A 28 5.26 10.07 13.46
CA ARG A 28 4.25 10.10 12.41
C ARG A 28 3.22 9.03 12.73
N HIS A 29 1.94 9.38 12.64
CA HIS A 29 0.85 8.42 12.79
C HIS A 29 0.11 8.26 11.47
N CYS A 30 -0.23 7.01 11.17
CA CYS A 30 -1.09 6.62 10.07
C CYS A 30 -2.12 5.66 10.66
N VAL A 31 -3.39 5.84 10.32
CA VAL A 31 -4.47 4.93 10.75
C VAL A 31 -4.72 3.81 9.73
N HIS A 32 -4.04 3.85 8.58
CA HIS A 32 -4.25 2.95 7.45
C HIS A 32 -3.30 1.73 7.47
N LEU A 33 -2.87 1.31 8.66
CA LEU A 33 -1.84 0.29 8.85
C LEU A 33 -2.35 -1.16 8.65
N ASP A 34 -3.66 -1.35 8.65
CA ASP A 34 -4.32 -2.65 8.42
C ASP A 34 -4.63 -2.89 6.93
N ALA A 35 -4.15 -2.01 6.03
CA ALA A 35 -4.29 -2.21 4.59
C ALA A 35 -3.72 -3.58 4.18
N PRO A 36 -4.37 -4.30 3.25
CA PRO A 36 -3.91 -5.62 2.87
C PRO A 36 -2.50 -5.58 2.28
N GLU A 37 -1.80 -6.70 2.44
CA GLU A 37 -0.44 -6.96 1.94
C GLU A 37 -0.30 -6.79 0.43
N GLY A 38 -1.43 -6.87 -0.29
CA GLY A 38 -1.48 -6.97 -1.73
C GLY A 38 -1.05 -8.34 -2.25
N PRO A 39 -1.11 -8.53 -3.57
CA PRO A 39 -0.79 -9.80 -4.21
C PRO A 39 0.72 -10.07 -4.34
N GLY A 40 1.58 -9.20 -3.79
CA GLY A 40 3.01 -9.21 -4.10
C GLY A 40 3.25 -8.83 -5.56
N THR A 41 4.01 -9.64 -6.30
CA THR A 41 4.17 -9.45 -7.75
C THR A 41 2.95 -9.98 -8.50
N LEU A 42 2.39 -9.18 -9.40
CA LEU A 42 1.27 -9.57 -10.27
C LEU A 42 1.74 -9.67 -11.74
N PRO A 43 2.01 -10.89 -12.25
CA PRO A 43 2.45 -11.08 -13.63
C PRO A 43 1.46 -10.50 -14.64
N GLY A 44 1.96 -9.79 -15.65
CA GLY A 44 1.11 -9.17 -16.68
C GLY A 44 0.33 -7.94 -16.21
N ALA A 45 0.52 -7.47 -14.97
CA ALA A 45 -0.06 -6.22 -14.53
C ALA A 45 0.45 -5.05 -15.36
N VAL A 46 -0.47 -4.17 -15.76
CA VAL A 46 -0.17 -2.98 -16.57
C VAL A 46 -0.88 -1.77 -16.01
N CYS A 47 -0.32 -0.59 -16.24
CA CYS A 47 -1.07 0.65 -16.06
C CYS A 47 -1.93 0.87 -17.31
N ALA A 48 -3.23 0.54 -17.24
CA ALA A 48 -4.13 0.60 -18.39
C ALA A 48 -4.14 1.97 -19.11
N PRO A 49 -4.17 3.13 -18.40
CA PRO A 49 -4.07 4.43 -19.07
C PRO A 49 -2.75 4.67 -19.81
N CYS A 50 -1.62 4.15 -19.30
CA CYS A 50 -0.35 4.23 -20.01
C CYS A 50 -0.33 3.32 -21.24
N ALA A 51 -0.78 2.07 -21.09
CA ALA A 51 -0.84 1.10 -22.17
C ALA A 51 -1.73 1.59 -23.33
N ALA A 52 -2.89 2.15 -23.02
CA ALA A 52 -3.81 2.73 -24.01
C ALA A 52 -3.19 3.89 -24.82
N ARG A 53 -2.16 4.55 -24.27
CA ARG A 53 -1.43 5.65 -24.91
C ARG A 53 -0.08 5.23 -25.49
N GLY A 54 0.25 3.93 -25.46
CA GLY A 54 1.56 3.43 -25.86
C GLY A 54 2.72 3.97 -25.03
N ARG A 55 2.48 4.37 -23.77
CA ARG A 55 3.50 4.93 -22.87
C ARG A 55 4.07 3.85 -21.97
N SER A 56 5.38 3.92 -21.73
CA SER A 56 6.04 3.12 -20.69
C SER A 56 5.78 3.70 -19.28
N TRP A 57 6.01 2.88 -18.27
CA TRP A 57 5.95 3.25 -16.85
C TRP A 57 7.17 2.66 -16.12
N ARG A 58 7.52 3.23 -14.96
CA ARG A 58 8.69 2.81 -14.19
C ARG A 58 8.38 1.69 -13.20
N ARG A 59 7.41 1.92 -12.32
CA ARG A 59 6.95 0.95 -11.31
C ARG A 59 5.43 1.03 -11.21
N LEU A 60 4.82 -0.07 -10.77
CA LEU A 60 3.38 -0.17 -10.56
C LEU A 60 3.03 -0.15 -9.08
N ARG A 61 1.83 0.35 -8.80
CA ARG A 61 1.22 0.42 -7.48
C ARG A 61 -0.16 -0.20 -7.55
N TRP A 62 -0.49 -1.02 -6.57
CA TRP A 62 -1.78 -1.70 -6.44
C TRP A 62 -2.58 -1.09 -5.30
N CYS A 63 -3.79 -0.62 -5.58
CA CYS A 63 -4.64 0.01 -4.59
C CYS A 63 -5.14 -1.02 -3.58
N ALA A 64 -4.87 -0.81 -2.29
CA ALA A 64 -5.21 -1.73 -1.23
C ALA A 64 -6.72 -1.83 -0.94
N THR A 65 -7.50 -0.86 -1.43
CA THR A 65 -8.96 -0.80 -1.21
C THR A 65 -9.74 -1.51 -2.31
N CYS A 66 -9.33 -1.41 -3.57
CA CYS A 66 -10.13 -1.90 -4.71
C CYS A 66 -9.35 -2.71 -5.75
N GLY A 67 -8.03 -2.84 -5.58
CA GLY A 67 -7.16 -3.60 -6.47
C GLY A 67 -6.79 -2.92 -7.80
N HIS A 68 -7.11 -1.64 -7.98
CA HIS A 68 -6.68 -0.87 -9.15
C HIS A 68 -5.14 -0.86 -9.28
N VAL A 69 -4.62 -0.98 -10.51
CA VAL A 69 -3.18 -0.89 -10.80
C VAL A 69 -2.86 0.39 -11.55
N GLY A 70 -2.07 1.26 -10.91
CA GLY A 70 -1.58 2.52 -11.47
C GLY A 70 -0.06 2.57 -11.55
N CYS A 71 0.48 3.42 -12.44
CA CYS A 71 1.91 3.74 -12.42
C CYS A 71 2.24 4.70 -11.27
N CYS A 72 3.46 4.61 -10.75
CA CYS A 72 3.94 5.49 -9.68
C CYS A 72 4.07 6.96 -10.11
N ASP A 73 4.25 7.85 -9.13
CA ASP A 73 4.25 9.31 -9.34
C ASP A 73 5.44 9.80 -10.18
N SER A 74 6.55 9.04 -10.18
CA SER A 74 7.70 9.32 -11.06
C SER A 74 7.49 8.87 -12.52
N SER A 75 6.36 8.23 -12.84
CA SER A 75 6.01 7.87 -14.22
C SER A 75 5.11 8.94 -14.85
N PRO A 76 5.16 9.15 -16.18
CA PRO A 76 4.26 10.08 -16.85
C PRO A 76 2.79 9.78 -16.55
N GLY A 77 2.10 10.73 -15.92
CA GLY A 77 0.67 10.66 -15.60
C GLY A 77 0.33 10.31 -14.14
N ALA A 78 1.29 9.82 -13.34
CA ALA A 78 1.10 9.54 -11.90
C ALA A 78 -0.24 8.84 -11.58
N HIS A 79 -0.58 7.79 -12.34
CA HIS A 79 -1.94 7.24 -12.33
C HIS A 79 -2.36 6.62 -10.99
N ALA A 80 -1.41 6.19 -10.14
CA ALA A 80 -1.74 5.75 -8.78
C ALA A 80 -2.21 6.92 -7.90
N HIS A 81 -1.53 8.07 -7.95
CA HIS A 81 -1.96 9.27 -7.23
C HIS A 81 -3.23 9.87 -7.84
N ALA A 82 -3.36 9.91 -9.17
CA ALA A 82 -4.61 10.34 -9.81
C ALA A 82 -5.80 9.46 -9.38
N HIS A 83 -5.59 8.14 -9.26
CA HIS A 83 -6.58 7.22 -8.72
C HIS A 83 -6.95 7.54 -7.26
N HIS A 84 -5.96 7.82 -6.41
CA HIS A 84 -6.20 8.29 -5.04
C HIS A 84 -7.06 9.56 -5.01
N LEU A 85 -6.69 10.59 -5.77
CA LEU A 85 -7.43 11.86 -5.80
C LEU A 85 -8.89 11.68 -6.27
N ALA A 86 -9.13 10.75 -7.19
CA ALA A 86 -10.47 10.49 -7.72
C ALA A 86 -11.35 9.65 -6.79
N THR A 87 -10.76 8.78 -5.96
CA THR A 87 -11.51 7.76 -5.18
C THR A 87 -11.41 7.93 -3.67
N GLY A 88 -10.44 8.68 -3.19
CA GLY A 88 -10.09 8.77 -1.78
C GLY A 88 -9.41 7.50 -1.22
N HIS A 89 -9.04 6.52 -2.06
CA HIS A 89 -8.42 5.28 -1.55
C HIS A 89 -7.02 5.58 -1.00
N PRO A 90 -6.75 5.35 0.29
CA PRO A 90 -5.62 5.97 0.98
C PRO A 90 -4.29 5.26 0.73
N VAL A 91 -4.28 3.95 0.44
CA VAL A 91 -3.06 3.14 0.41
C VAL A 91 -2.90 2.44 -0.94
N ALA A 92 -1.67 2.46 -1.46
CA ALA A 92 -1.26 1.61 -2.57
C ALA A 92 0.06 0.87 -2.27
N VAL A 93 0.06 -0.43 -2.52
CA VAL A 93 1.18 -1.34 -2.30
C VAL A 93 2.09 -1.37 -3.54
N SER A 94 3.40 -1.47 -3.36
CA SER A 94 4.30 -1.71 -4.47
C SER A 94 4.10 -3.10 -5.07
N LEU A 95 4.06 -3.17 -6.41
CA LEU A 95 4.09 -4.44 -7.15
C LEU A 95 5.50 -4.78 -7.66
N ALA A 96 6.54 -4.01 -7.30
CA ALA A 96 7.88 -4.27 -7.78
C ALA A 96 8.49 -5.48 -7.03
N PRO A 97 9.16 -6.40 -7.72
CA PRO A 97 9.67 -7.62 -7.10
C PRO A 97 10.80 -7.37 -6.08
N ASP A 98 11.46 -6.21 -6.17
CA ASP A 98 12.53 -5.75 -5.29
C ASP A 98 12.06 -4.75 -4.22
N GLU A 99 10.75 -4.50 -4.10
CA GLU A 99 10.18 -3.57 -3.12
C GLU A 99 9.17 -4.28 -2.22
N ASP A 100 9.22 -4.01 -0.92
CA ASP A 100 8.27 -4.54 0.07
C ASP A 100 7.74 -3.41 0.98
N TRP A 101 6.98 -2.50 0.36
CA TRP A 101 6.44 -1.32 1.02
C TRP A 101 5.10 -0.89 0.40
N ALA A 102 4.33 -0.14 1.17
CA ALA A 102 3.14 0.57 0.71
C ALA A 102 3.30 2.09 0.91
N TRP A 103 2.54 2.87 0.16
CA TRP A 103 2.46 4.31 0.31
C TRP A 103 1.05 4.69 0.77
N CYS A 104 0.98 5.44 1.86
CA CYS A 104 -0.25 6.11 2.26
C CYS A 104 -0.27 7.50 1.63
N PHE A 105 -1.15 7.71 0.66
CA PHE A 105 -1.36 9.02 0.04
C PHE A 105 -2.00 10.02 1.01
N ALA A 106 -2.92 9.56 1.87
CA ALA A 106 -3.64 10.44 2.79
C ALA A 106 -2.71 11.08 3.83
N ASP A 107 -1.74 10.32 4.33
CA ASP A 107 -0.79 10.78 5.35
C ASP A 107 0.58 11.17 4.74
N GLU A 108 0.78 10.93 3.45
CA GLU A 108 2.06 11.08 2.73
C GLU A 108 3.23 10.33 3.39
N LEU A 109 2.99 9.06 3.73
CA LEU A 109 3.95 8.22 4.47
C LEU A 109 4.30 6.94 3.72
N PHE A 110 5.58 6.60 3.78
CA PHE A 110 6.03 5.24 3.50
C PHE A 110 5.61 4.32 4.63
N LEU A 111 5.08 3.17 4.25
CA LEU A 111 4.72 2.09 5.13
C LEU A 111 5.61 0.89 4.77
N VAL A 112 6.28 0.32 5.76
CA VAL A 112 7.09 -0.90 5.60
C VAL A 112 6.39 -2.06 6.30
N ARG A 113 6.71 -3.29 5.91
CA ARG A 113 6.20 -4.46 6.61
C ARG A 113 6.47 -4.36 8.10
N ALA A 114 5.43 -4.59 8.89
CA ALA A 114 5.64 -4.96 10.27
C ALA A 114 6.26 -6.37 10.26
N GLU A 115 7.59 -6.44 10.29
CA GLU A 115 8.29 -7.73 10.33
C GLU A 115 7.80 -8.59 11.50
N GLY A 116 7.49 -9.85 11.24
CA GLY A 116 7.38 -10.92 12.23
C GLY A 116 6.24 -10.78 13.25
N SER A 117 5.23 -11.62 13.08
CA SER A 117 4.90 -12.54 14.18
C SER A 117 5.70 -13.82 13.99
#